data_AF-A0A916R9H0-F1
#
_entry.id   AF-A0A916R9H0-F1
#
_cell.length_a   1.000
_cell.length_b   1.000
_cell.length_c   1.000
_cell.angle_alpha   90.00
_cell.angle_beta   90.00
_cell.angle_gamma   90.00
#
_symmetry.space_group_name_H-M   'P 1'
#
loop_
_entity.id
_entity.type
_entity.pdbx_description
1 polymer ?
#
loop_
_entity_poly.entity_id
_entity_poly.type
_entity_poly.pdbx_seq_one_letter_code
_entity_poly.pdbx_strand_id
1 'polypeptide(L)'
;MTKNDVAWERLFEKYQILEEVNKNGFFKIEASQINQERESRLMAKFDHVVNLPEIFKDNCLSILPISRSQYIIGHFHIHLPVKYNSKFESIPWQFPREIETIDYTNLYSESSALLCAFNIGIIDDLVGSKTKFTVSGRMSTGTFDFSIKNSINNQSYSINVANSQCEIDAGFETDDRLILIEAKNYKVEDFLIRQLYYPYRLWSKKIGKRVVPVLMTYSNDIFSFFIYEFVDILDYNSITLVENKNYVIASDKIEISDIELLLAQIKIIPEPPNIPFPQANKFERLIDLISLLLENDLTADEITENYQFDERQTYYYTSAGKYLELITKQGKTFTLTNQAKDIFCQGYKLKYLKLIEKILEHEVFNQAFKLSLEISHIPSKKQISLLLSETNLKIGDKTRERRASTVKSWIDWIWLQID
;
A
#
# COMPACT_ATOMS: atom_id res chain seq x y z
N MET A 1 17.15 3.64 12.65
CA MET A 1 17.94 4.59 11.83
C MET A 1 18.39 3.88 10.57
N THR A 2 17.64 4.15 9.50
CA THR A 2 17.89 3.75 8.13
C THR A 2 19.12 4.46 7.55
N LYS A 3 19.55 4.05 6.36
CA LYS A 3 20.59 4.78 5.60
C LYS A 3 20.16 6.19 5.20
N ASN A 4 18.85 6.40 4.98
CA ASN A 4 18.31 7.72 4.66
C ASN A 4 18.33 8.63 5.89
N ASP A 5 18.06 8.11 7.10
CA ASP A 5 18.17 8.88 8.35
C ASP A 5 19.58 9.46 8.52
N VAL A 6 20.60 8.62 8.43
CA VAL A 6 22.01 9.03 8.60
C VAL A 6 22.42 10.06 7.54
N ALA A 7 22.01 9.89 6.30
CA ALA A 7 22.36 10.80 5.22
C ALA A 7 21.66 12.16 5.37
N TRP A 8 20.40 12.18 5.79
CA TRP A 8 19.67 13.44 6.01
C TRP A 8 20.18 14.20 7.22
N GLU A 9 20.55 13.53 8.31
CA GLU A 9 21.22 14.17 9.47
C GLU A 9 22.46 14.97 9.03
N ARG A 10 23.33 14.35 8.23
CA ARG A 10 24.54 15.02 7.70
C ARG A 10 24.23 16.22 6.82
N LEU A 11 23.21 16.12 5.96
CA LEU A 11 22.79 17.23 5.10
C LEU A 11 22.22 18.39 5.92
N PHE A 12 21.43 18.09 6.96
CA PHE A 12 20.88 19.10 7.86
C PHE A 12 21.95 19.84 8.63
N GLU A 13 22.94 19.12 9.18
CA GLU A 13 24.09 19.70 9.87
C GLU A 13 24.93 20.56 8.91
N LYS A 14 25.32 20.00 7.76
CA LYS A 14 26.21 20.66 6.79
C LYS A 14 25.65 21.96 6.21
N TYR A 15 24.34 21.99 5.94
CA TYR A 15 23.70 23.15 5.28
C TYR A 15 22.84 23.97 6.24
N GLN A 16 22.85 23.65 7.54
CA GLN A 16 22.03 24.31 8.57
C GLN A 16 20.54 24.42 8.18
N ILE A 17 20.00 23.33 7.59
CA ILE A 17 18.70 23.34 6.92
C ILE A 17 17.59 23.81 7.87
N LEU A 18 17.59 23.33 9.11
CA LEU A 18 16.55 23.66 10.09
C LEU A 18 16.58 25.15 10.48
N GLU A 19 17.77 25.74 10.67
CA GLU A 19 17.92 27.16 10.98
C GLU A 19 17.37 28.03 9.85
N GLU A 20 17.67 27.66 8.60
CA GLU A 20 17.25 28.40 7.42
C GLU A 20 15.74 28.25 7.17
N VAL A 21 15.15 27.08 7.41
CA VAL A 21 13.69 26.89 7.39
C VAL A 21 13.02 27.74 8.47
N ASN A 22 13.55 27.77 9.70
CA ASN A 22 12.97 28.57 10.78
C ASN A 22 13.04 30.08 10.51
N LYS A 23 14.11 30.54 9.85
CA LYS A 23 14.32 31.95 9.54
C LYS A 23 13.50 32.41 8.33
N ASN A 24 13.50 31.63 7.25
CA ASN A 24 12.98 32.03 5.94
C ASN A 24 11.71 31.28 5.51
N GLY A 25 11.25 30.32 6.31
CA GLY A 25 10.07 29.49 6.08
C GLY A 25 10.33 28.23 5.24
N PHE A 26 11.43 28.19 4.49
CA PHE A 26 11.82 27.05 3.66
C PHE A 26 13.32 27.05 3.34
N PHE A 27 13.83 25.92 2.87
CA PHE A 27 15.18 25.75 2.33
C PHE A 27 15.12 25.12 0.94
N LYS A 28 15.89 25.63 -0.03
CA LYS A 28 16.04 25.00 -1.35
C LYS A 28 17.36 24.26 -1.42
N ILE A 29 17.31 23.02 -1.91
CA ILE A 29 18.48 22.14 -2.03
C ILE A 29 18.56 21.57 -3.44
N GLU A 30 19.76 21.57 -4.02
CA GLU A 30 20.01 20.93 -5.30
C GLU A 30 20.14 19.42 -5.15
N ALA A 31 19.65 18.67 -6.13
CA ALA A 31 19.83 17.23 -6.26
C ALA A 31 21.31 16.84 -6.22
N SER A 32 22.19 17.68 -6.80
CA SER A 32 23.64 17.49 -6.75
C SER A 32 24.22 17.60 -5.34
N GLN A 33 23.61 18.36 -4.43
CA GLN A 33 24.01 18.43 -3.03
C GLN A 33 23.57 17.17 -2.27
N ILE A 34 22.35 16.69 -2.52
CA ILE A 34 21.86 15.44 -1.91
C ILE A 34 22.69 14.24 -2.39
N ASN A 35 23.02 14.21 -3.70
CA ASN A 35 23.84 13.17 -4.34
C ASN A 35 25.24 13.02 -3.73
N GLN A 36 25.72 13.97 -2.93
CA GLN A 36 26.98 13.84 -2.19
C GLN A 36 26.92 12.76 -1.11
N GLU A 37 25.73 12.48 -0.57
CA GLU A 37 25.51 11.41 0.41
C GLU A 37 24.92 10.16 -0.27
N ARG A 38 23.80 10.31 -0.99
CA ARG A 38 23.03 9.22 -1.63
C ARG A 38 22.23 9.78 -2.82
N GLU A 39 21.81 8.91 -3.75
CA GLU A 39 20.99 9.32 -4.90
C GLU A 39 19.75 10.11 -4.47
N SER A 40 19.64 11.35 -4.95
CA SER A 40 18.58 12.31 -4.63
C SER A 40 17.16 11.78 -4.85
N ARG A 41 16.94 10.97 -5.89
CA ARG A 41 15.63 10.37 -6.15
C ARG A 41 15.21 9.42 -5.04
N LEU A 42 16.12 8.57 -4.57
CA LEU A 42 15.87 7.64 -3.46
C LEU A 42 15.76 8.40 -2.14
N MET A 43 16.61 9.43 -1.95
CA MET A 43 16.62 10.27 -0.76
C MET A 43 15.35 11.10 -0.59
N ALA A 44 14.62 11.41 -1.66
CA ALA A 44 13.38 12.19 -1.62
C ALA A 44 12.12 11.36 -1.92
N LYS A 45 12.24 10.02 -1.96
CA LYS A 45 11.11 9.10 -2.19
C LYS A 45 10.34 8.87 -0.89
N PHE A 46 9.57 9.88 -0.48
CA PHE A 46 8.74 9.84 0.72
C PHE A 46 7.26 9.73 0.35
N ASP A 47 6.92 8.68 -0.40
CA ASP A 47 5.57 8.47 -0.93
C ASP A 47 4.53 8.36 0.19
N HIS A 48 4.95 7.90 1.38
CA HIS A 48 4.15 7.90 2.59
C HIS A 48 4.83 8.59 3.78
N VAL A 49 4.03 9.05 4.74
CA VAL A 49 4.53 9.66 6.00
C VAL A 49 5.48 8.73 6.75
N VAL A 50 5.24 7.42 6.74
CA VAL A 50 6.10 6.43 7.42
C VAL A 50 7.52 6.40 6.84
N ASN A 51 7.69 6.75 5.55
CA ASN A 51 8.98 6.76 4.88
C ASN A 51 9.81 8.02 5.17
N LEU A 52 9.24 9.03 5.86
CA LEU A 52 10.01 10.22 6.24
C LEU A 52 11.14 9.84 7.22
N PRO A 53 12.36 10.37 7.03
CA PRO A 53 13.44 10.23 8.00
C PRO A 53 13.07 10.83 9.35
N GLU A 54 13.68 10.34 10.43
CA GLU A 54 13.45 10.79 11.81
C GLU A 54 13.59 12.32 11.94
N ILE A 55 14.66 12.91 11.39
CA ILE A 55 14.88 14.36 11.41
C ILE A 55 13.76 15.17 10.73
N PHE A 56 13.10 14.63 9.69
CA PHE A 56 11.95 15.28 9.07
C PHE A 56 10.71 15.18 9.95
N LYS A 57 10.45 13.99 10.53
CA LYS A 57 9.31 13.74 11.43
C LYS A 57 9.39 14.62 12.67
N ASP A 58 10.54 14.62 13.34
CA ASP A 58 10.78 15.32 14.61
C ASP A 58 10.62 16.84 14.46
N ASN A 59 10.92 17.38 13.27
CA ASN A 59 10.81 18.81 12.97
C ASN A 59 9.56 19.17 12.14
N CYS A 60 8.65 18.22 11.89
CA CYS A 60 7.45 18.43 11.07
C CYS A 60 7.76 19.05 9.70
N LEU A 61 8.80 18.54 9.04
CA LEU A 61 9.27 18.98 7.74
C LEU A 61 8.83 18.03 6.63
N SER A 62 8.81 18.55 5.42
CA SER A 62 8.47 17.83 4.19
C SER A 62 9.31 18.37 3.03
N ILE A 63 9.43 17.58 1.97
CA ILE A 63 10.23 17.93 0.79
C ILE A 63 9.40 17.77 -0.49
N LEU A 64 9.50 18.74 -1.40
CA LEU A 64 8.88 18.69 -2.72
C LEU A 64 9.90 19.04 -3.81
N PRO A 65 9.90 18.35 -4.97
CA PRO A 65 10.65 18.80 -6.11
C PRO A 65 9.96 20.01 -6.75
N ILE A 66 10.77 21.01 -7.04
CA ILE A 66 10.38 22.24 -7.75
C ILE A 66 10.97 22.31 -9.15
N SER A 67 11.96 21.47 -9.46
CA SER A 67 12.50 21.27 -10.82
C SER A 67 13.05 19.85 -10.97
N ARG A 68 13.73 19.54 -12.09
CA ARG A 68 14.45 18.27 -12.26
C ARG A 68 15.69 18.15 -11.36
N SER A 69 16.23 19.28 -10.90
CA SER A 69 17.49 19.31 -10.16
C SER A 69 17.35 19.92 -8.78
N GLN A 70 16.16 20.35 -8.35
CA GLN A 70 16.00 21.11 -7.13
C GLN A 70 14.76 20.71 -6.35
N TYR A 71 14.93 20.67 -5.03
CA TYR A 71 13.89 20.41 -4.05
C TYR A 71 13.73 21.60 -3.11
N ILE A 72 12.56 21.70 -2.49
CA ILE A 72 12.26 22.63 -1.41
C ILE A 72 11.86 21.85 -0.17
N ILE A 73 12.43 22.22 0.97
CA ILE A 73 12.17 21.67 2.29
C ILE A 73 11.46 22.75 3.13
N GLY A 74 10.40 22.37 3.83
CA GLY A 74 9.65 23.28 4.70
C GLY A 74 8.51 22.57 5.41
N HIS A 75 7.76 23.31 6.22
CA HIS A 75 6.61 22.79 6.98
C HIS A 75 5.39 22.64 6.07
N PHE A 76 5.41 21.73 5.11
CA PHE A 76 4.36 21.60 4.10
C PHE A 76 3.39 20.46 4.42
N HIS A 77 2.10 20.69 4.24
CA HIS A 77 1.11 19.62 4.28
C HIS A 77 1.03 18.93 2.90
N ILE A 78 1.77 17.83 2.70
CA ILE A 78 1.95 17.18 1.38
C ILE A 78 1.34 15.78 1.23
N HIS A 79 1.03 15.11 2.34
CA HIS A 79 0.40 13.79 2.35
C HIS A 79 -1.10 13.92 2.63
N LEU A 80 -1.91 13.12 1.93
CA LEU A 80 -3.34 13.01 2.19
C LEU A 80 -3.68 11.61 2.73
N PRO A 81 -4.28 11.50 3.94
CA PRO A 81 -4.74 10.22 4.45
C PRO A 81 -5.84 9.60 3.59
N VAL A 82 -5.77 8.29 3.35
CA VAL A 82 -6.77 7.53 2.60
C VAL A 82 -7.65 6.76 3.56
N LYS A 83 -8.97 6.95 3.44
CA LYS A 83 -9.96 6.27 4.28
C LYS A 83 -10.71 5.23 3.46
N TYR A 84 -10.39 3.96 3.70
CA TYR A 84 -11.21 2.85 3.22
C TYR A 84 -12.44 2.73 4.10
N ASN A 85 -13.63 2.73 3.49
CA ASN A 85 -14.86 2.49 4.21
C ASN A 85 -15.33 1.06 3.93
N SER A 86 -15.22 0.20 4.94
CA SER A 86 -15.63 -1.21 4.88
C SER A 86 -17.14 -1.43 4.78
N LYS A 87 -17.95 -0.37 4.93
CA LYS A 87 -19.41 -0.45 4.78
C LYS A 87 -19.89 -0.31 3.33
N PHE A 88 -19.02 0.04 2.39
CA PHE A 88 -19.40 0.05 0.98
C PHE A 88 -19.30 -1.36 0.41
N GLU A 89 -20.43 -1.88 -0.05
CA GLU A 89 -20.45 -3.14 -0.79
C GLU A 89 -19.65 -2.98 -2.08
N SER A 90 -18.76 -3.94 -2.33
CA SER A 90 -18.02 -4.01 -3.59
C SER A 90 -18.98 -4.36 -4.73
N ILE A 91 -18.85 -3.64 -5.84
CA ILE A 91 -19.60 -3.92 -7.06
C ILE A 91 -19.04 -5.21 -7.68
N PRO A 92 -19.83 -6.29 -7.80
CA PRO A 92 -19.36 -7.51 -8.44
C PRO A 92 -19.21 -7.27 -9.95
N TRP A 93 -18.08 -7.70 -10.50
CA TRP A 93 -17.74 -7.51 -11.91
C TRP A 93 -17.46 -8.84 -12.59
N GLN A 94 -18.05 -9.08 -13.75
CA GLN A 94 -17.81 -10.32 -14.49
C GLN A 94 -16.56 -10.18 -15.37
N PHE A 95 -15.68 -11.18 -15.30
CA PHE A 95 -14.54 -11.24 -16.20
C PHE A 95 -14.99 -11.75 -17.58
N PRO A 96 -14.76 -11.01 -18.68
CA PRO A 96 -15.14 -11.45 -20.02
C PRO A 96 -14.37 -12.70 -20.45
N ARG A 97 -15.08 -13.72 -20.96
CA ARG A 97 -14.48 -15.02 -21.32
C ARG A 97 -13.61 -14.95 -22.58
N GLU A 98 -13.82 -13.93 -23.41
CA GLU A 98 -13.09 -13.68 -24.64
C GLU A 98 -11.67 -13.12 -24.42
N ILE A 99 -11.35 -12.65 -23.21
CA ILE A 99 -10.01 -12.16 -22.88
C ILE A 99 -9.18 -13.33 -22.32
N GLU A 100 -8.26 -13.85 -23.13
CA GLU A 100 -7.40 -14.97 -22.73
C GLU A 100 -5.99 -14.53 -22.25
N THR A 101 -5.58 -13.29 -22.56
CA THR A 101 -4.22 -12.80 -22.29
C THR A 101 -4.06 -12.09 -20.94
N ILE A 102 -5.16 -11.78 -20.26
CA ILE A 102 -5.16 -11.18 -18.93
C ILE A 102 -5.57 -12.25 -17.93
N ASP A 103 -4.63 -12.62 -17.05
CA ASP A 103 -4.92 -13.47 -15.90
C ASP A 103 -5.32 -12.59 -14.72
N TYR A 104 -6.63 -12.43 -14.50
CA TYR A 104 -7.15 -11.64 -13.38
C TYR A 104 -6.86 -12.24 -12.01
N THR A 105 -6.44 -13.51 -11.94
CA THR A 105 -6.07 -14.14 -10.68
C THR A 105 -4.67 -13.75 -10.22
N ASN A 106 -3.84 -13.27 -11.15
CA ASN A 106 -2.44 -12.93 -10.96
C ASN A 106 -2.11 -11.49 -11.42
N LEU A 107 -2.70 -10.50 -10.75
CA LEU A 107 -2.42 -9.08 -10.99
C LEU A 107 -1.23 -8.61 -10.16
N TYR A 108 -0.02 -8.93 -10.63
CA TYR A 108 1.24 -8.76 -9.91
C TYR A 108 1.80 -7.32 -9.87
N SER A 109 1.34 -6.39 -10.71
CA SER A 109 1.87 -5.02 -10.79
C SER A 109 0.75 -3.98 -10.92
N GLU A 110 1.06 -2.72 -10.63
CA GLU A 110 0.15 -1.58 -10.85
C GLU A 110 -0.33 -1.51 -12.30
N SER A 111 0.56 -1.79 -13.24
CA SER A 111 0.27 -1.79 -14.68
C SER A 111 -0.65 -2.94 -15.09
N SER A 112 -0.46 -4.15 -14.56
CA SER A 112 -1.34 -5.27 -14.88
C SER A 112 -2.73 -5.10 -14.27
N ALA A 113 -2.82 -4.55 -13.04
CA ALA A 113 -4.10 -4.20 -12.44
C ALA A 113 -4.87 -3.15 -13.25
N LEU A 114 -4.21 -2.06 -13.67
CA LEU A 114 -4.81 -1.04 -14.53
C LEU A 114 -5.27 -1.61 -15.88
N LEU A 115 -4.43 -2.44 -16.50
CA LEU A 115 -4.74 -3.08 -17.78
C LEU A 115 -5.99 -3.97 -17.64
N CYS A 116 -6.08 -4.76 -16.58
CA CYS A 116 -7.25 -5.57 -16.27
C CYS A 116 -8.50 -4.69 -16.10
N ALA A 117 -8.46 -3.70 -15.19
CA ALA A 117 -9.59 -2.83 -14.92
C ALA A 117 -10.11 -2.11 -16.18
N PHE A 118 -9.21 -1.65 -17.05
CA PHE A 118 -9.59 -1.03 -18.31
C PHE A 118 -10.27 -2.00 -19.27
N ASN A 119 -9.65 -3.14 -19.56
CA ASN A 119 -10.13 -4.06 -20.59
C ASN A 119 -11.44 -4.76 -20.22
N ILE A 120 -11.73 -4.91 -18.91
CA ILE A 120 -13.01 -5.49 -18.47
C ILE A 120 -14.11 -4.44 -18.29
N GLY A 121 -13.82 -3.16 -18.51
CA GLY A 121 -14.82 -2.08 -18.48
C GLY A 121 -15.08 -1.47 -17.10
N ILE A 122 -14.28 -1.78 -16.07
CA ILE A 122 -14.37 -1.10 -14.76
C ILE A 122 -14.13 0.40 -14.91
N ILE A 123 -13.16 0.79 -15.74
CA ILE A 123 -12.86 2.22 -15.97
C ILE A 123 -14.02 2.93 -16.70
N ASP A 124 -14.72 2.24 -17.60
CA ASP A 124 -15.90 2.79 -18.27
C ASP A 124 -17.04 3.02 -17.27
N ASP A 125 -17.26 2.09 -16.35
CA ASP A 125 -18.27 2.19 -15.29
C ASP A 125 -17.94 3.26 -14.24
N LEU A 126 -16.66 3.38 -13.88
CA LEU A 126 -16.16 4.39 -12.97
C LEU A 126 -16.62 5.79 -13.42
N VAL A 127 -16.56 6.06 -14.73
CA VAL A 127 -16.85 7.37 -15.34
C VAL A 127 -18.23 7.47 -15.99
N GLY A 128 -18.92 6.35 -16.19
CA GLY A 128 -20.23 6.26 -16.84
C GLY A 128 -20.22 6.41 -18.37
N SER A 129 -19.08 6.19 -19.03
CA SER A 129 -18.96 6.31 -20.50
C SER A 129 -17.76 5.52 -21.03
N LYS A 130 -17.72 5.28 -22.35
CA LYS A 130 -16.59 4.57 -22.98
C LYS A 130 -15.30 5.40 -22.95
N THR A 131 -14.22 4.76 -22.54
CA THR A 131 -12.91 5.39 -22.38
C THR A 131 -11.87 4.91 -23.39
N LYS A 132 -10.85 5.74 -23.65
CA LYS A 132 -9.67 5.40 -24.45
C LYS A 132 -8.41 5.59 -23.61
N PHE A 133 -7.51 4.60 -23.59
CA PHE A 133 -6.18 4.78 -23.00
C PHE A 133 -5.33 5.71 -23.88
N THR A 134 -4.90 6.85 -23.35
CA THR A 134 -4.29 7.93 -24.16
C THR A 134 -2.98 8.49 -23.63
N VAL A 135 -2.67 8.33 -22.34
CA VAL A 135 -1.46 8.90 -21.75
C VAL A 135 -0.91 8.01 -20.64
N SER A 136 0.41 7.82 -20.62
CA SER A 136 1.14 7.21 -19.51
C SER A 136 2.62 7.61 -19.55
N GLY A 137 3.34 7.34 -18.46
CA GLY A 137 4.78 7.53 -18.34
C GLY A 137 5.21 8.90 -17.82
N ARG A 138 6.53 9.13 -17.86
CA ARG A 138 7.17 10.32 -17.29
C ARG A 138 7.06 11.54 -18.19
N MET A 139 6.77 12.69 -17.59
CA MET A 139 6.57 13.95 -18.29
C MET A 139 7.18 15.14 -17.55
N SER A 140 7.42 16.23 -18.29
CA SER A 140 7.72 17.53 -17.69
C SER A 140 6.42 18.28 -17.40
N THR A 141 6.28 18.79 -16.19
CA THR A 141 5.12 19.57 -15.75
C THR A 141 5.01 20.98 -16.36
N GLY A 142 6.07 21.46 -17.01
CA GLY A 142 6.16 22.86 -17.46
C GLY A 142 6.30 23.81 -16.27
N THR A 143 5.83 25.05 -16.40
CA THR A 143 5.89 26.06 -15.35
C THR A 143 4.50 26.37 -14.79
N PHE A 144 4.41 26.38 -13.47
CA PHE A 144 3.22 26.76 -12.72
C PHE A 144 3.58 27.11 -11.27
N ASP A 145 2.71 27.88 -10.63
CA ASP A 145 2.77 28.24 -9.23
C ASP A 145 1.51 27.78 -8.48
N PHE A 146 1.66 27.64 -7.16
CA PHE A 146 0.58 27.31 -6.26
C PHE A 146 0.85 27.78 -4.83
N SER A 147 -0.20 27.87 -4.04
CA SER A 147 -0.14 28.04 -2.59
C SER A 147 -0.20 26.69 -1.89
N ILE A 148 0.53 26.55 -0.78
CA ILE A 148 0.53 25.36 0.08
C ILE A 148 0.51 25.77 1.54
N LYS A 149 -0.29 25.07 2.35
CA LYS A 149 -0.46 25.37 3.77
C LYS A 149 0.74 24.88 4.58
N ASN A 150 1.14 25.74 5.51
CA ASN A 150 2.08 25.42 6.56
C ASN A 150 1.44 24.45 7.56
N SER A 151 2.07 23.30 7.80
CA SER A 151 1.54 22.25 8.69
C SER A 151 1.47 22.65 10.17
N ILE A 152 2.18 23.69 10.60
CA ILE A 152 2.25 24.17 11.99
C ILE A 152 1.28 25.32 12.24
N ASN A 153 1.27 26.35 11.37
CA ASN A 153 0.56 27.60 11.61
C ASN A 153 -0.53 27.94 10.59
N ASN A 154 -0.79 27.05 9.61
CA ASN A 154 -1.76 27.21 8.53
C ASN A 154 -1.56 28.45 7.62
N GLN A 155 -0.42 29.13 7.68
CA GLN A 155 -0.07 30.18 6.71
C GLN A 155 0.24 29.54 5.35
N SER A 156 -0.08 30.23 4.26
CA SER A 156 0.19 29.72 2.90
C SER A 156 1.55 30.21 2.38
N TYR A 157 2.33 29.29 1.83
CA TYR A 157 3.54 29.59 1.05
C TYR A 157 3.25 29.54 -0.44
N SER A 158 3.83 30.45 -1.22
CA SER A 158 3.82 30.36 -2.68
C SER A 158 5.01 29.55 -3.17
N ILE A 159 4.74 28.47 -3.91
CA ILE A 159 5.73 27.59 -4.51
C ILE A 159 5.69 27.77 -6.03
N ASN A 160 6.86 27.95 -6.63
CA ASN A 160 7.04 27.99 -8.08
C ASN A 160 7.71 26.68 -8.53
N VAL A 161 7.06 26.00 -9.47
CA VAL A 161 7.58 24.77 -10.09
C VAL A 161 7.98 25.07 -11.53
N ALA A 162 9.17 24.64 -11.90
CA ALA A 162 9.72 24.80 -13.23
C ALA A 162 10.26 23.46 -13.76
N ASN A 163 9.51 22.86 -14.68
CA ASN A 163 9.86 21.63 -15.38
C ASN A 163 10.15 20.45 -14.46
N SER A 164 9.52 20.39 -13.28
CA SER A 164 9.59 19.19 -12.43
C SER A 164 9.07 17.98 -13.21
N GLN A 165 9.68 16.83 -12.97
CA GLN A 165 9.17 15.57 -13.50
C GLN A 165 7.89 15.16 -12.75
N CYS A 166 6.90 14.69 -13.50
CA CYS A 166 5.78 13.90 -12.98
C CYS A 166 5.71 12.56 -13.74
N GLU A 167 4.99 11.60 -13.18
CA GLU A 167 4.75 10.29 -13.76
C GLU A 167 3.22 10.08 -13.74
N ILE A 168 2.69 9.44 -14.79
CA ILE A 168 1.27 9.12 -14.92
C ILE A 168 1.21 7.63 -15.20
N ASP A 169 0.59 6.85 -14.33
CA ASP A 169 0.50 5.40 -14.53
C ASP A 169 -0.44 5.09 -15.68
N ALA A 170 -1.62 5.72 -15.67
CA ALA A 170 -2.57 5.65 -16.78
C ALA A 170 -3.45 6.89 -16.87
N GLY A 171 -3.77 7.28 -18.10
CA GLY A 171 -4.79 8.27 -18.38
C GLY A 171 -5.76 7.83 -19.45
N PHE A 172 -7.04 8.00 -19.12
CA PHE A 172 -8.17 7.54 -19.90
C PHE A 172 -9.01 8.73 -20.35
N GLU A 173 -9.31 8.79 -21.63
CA GLU A 173 -10.00 9.92 -22.23
C GLU A 173 -11.39 9.53 -22.70
N THR A 174 -12.34 10.42 -22.42
CA THR A 174 -13.74 10.40 -22.90
C THR A 174 -13.97 11.63 -23.79
N ASP A 175 -15.20 11.87 -24.22
CA ASP A 175 -15.51 13.04 -25.04
C ASP A 175 -15.35 14.36 -24.26
N ASP A 176 -15.59 14.37 -22.94
CA ASP A 176 -15.60 15.58 -22.10
C ASP A 176 -14.54 15.59 -20.97
N ARG A 177 -13.91 14.44 -20.68
CA ARG A 177 -12.98 14.27 -19.53
C ARG A 177 -11.69 13.54 -19.89
N LEU A 178 -10.62 13.89 -19.18
CA LEU A 178 -9.40 13.10 -19.06
C LEU A 178 -9.26 12.63 -17.60
N ILE A 179 -9.27 11.32 -17.39
CA ILE A 179 -9.11 10.69 -16.09
C ILE A 179 -7.64 10.32 -15.94
N LEU A 180 -6.98 10.80 -14.88
CA LEU A 180 -5.58 10.49 -14.57
C LEU A 180 -5.55 9.61 -13.33
N ILE A 181 -5.02 8.40 -13.47
CA ILE A 181 -4.96 7.43 -12.40
C ILE A 181 -3.51 7.26 -11.93
N GLU A 182 -3.30 7.48 -10.62
CA GLU A 182 -2.17 6.94 -9.87
C GLU A 182 -2.60 5.59 -9.31
N ALA A 183 -1.84 4.53 -9.59
CA ALA A 183 -2.14 3.18 -9.14
C ALA A 183 -1.21 2.75 -8.00
N LYS A 184 -1.72 1.90 -7.12
CA LYS A 184 -0.96 1.18 -6.09
C LYS A 184 -1.43 -0.27 -6.06
N ASN A 185 -0.53 -1.24 -6.03
CA ASN A 185 -0.86 -2.67 -5.93
C ASN A 185 -0.97 -3.14 -4.46
N TYR A 186 -1.36 -2.23 -3.56
CA TYR A 186 -1.58 -2.48 -2.14
C TYR A 186 -2.45 -1.40 -1.50
N LYS A 187 -2.93 -1.63 -0.27
CA LYS A 187 -3.64 -0.61 0.51
C LYS A 187 -2.70 0.42 1.11
N VAL A 188 -3.03 1.70 0.96
CA VAL A 188 -2.24 2.83 1.46
C VAL A 188 -2.97 3.59 2.57
N GLU A 189 -2.30 3.98 3.66
CA GLU A 189 -2.91 4.80 4.71
C GLU A 189 -2.86 6.30 4.36
N ASP A 190 -1.93 6.70 3.49
CA ASP A 190 -1.78 8.05 2.95
C ASP A 190 -1.07 8.01 1.58
N PHE A 191 -1.06 9.11 0.83
CA PHE A 191 -0.26 9.26 -0.38
C PHE A 191 0.21 10.70 -0.59
N LEU A 192 1.25 10.90 -1.39
CA LEU A 192 1.72 12.24 -1.77
C LEU A 192 0.72 12.91 -2.74
N ILE A 193 0.11 14.02 -2.32
CA ILE A 193 -0.85 14.79 -3.13
C ILE A 193 -0.28 15.15 -4.51
N ARG A 194 1.04 15.37 -4.58
CA ARG A 194 1.79 15.67 -5.81
C ARG A 194 1.59 14.64 -6.93
N GLN A 195 1.46 13.36 -6.58
CA GLN A 195 1.25 12.27 -7.56
C GLN A 195 0.01 12.53 -8.41
N LEU A 196 -1.03 13.15 -7.83
CA LEU A 196 -2.22 13.58 -8.57
C LEU A 196 -2.13 15.04 -9.05
N TYR A 197 -1.62 15.94 -8.20
CA TYR A 197 -1.66 17.38 -8.46
C TYR A 197 -0.78 17.82 -9.64
N TYR A 198 0.44 17.28 -9.77
CA TYR A 198 1.36 17.70 -10.84
C TYR A 198 0.85 17.27 -12.23
N PRO A 199 0.42 16.00 -12.44
CA PRO A 199 -0.28 15.62 -13.66
C PRO A 199 -1.55 16.43 -13.92
N TYR A 200 -2.35 16.70 -12.87
CA TYR A 200 -3.54 17.53 -12.98
C TYR A 200 -3.24 18.95 -13.49
N ARG A 201 -2.25 19.64 -12.90
CA ARG A 201 -1.80 20.98 -13.35
C ARG A 201 -1.26 20.96 -14.78
N LEU A 202 -0.51 19.92 -15.15
CA LEU A 202 0.04 19.75 -16.49
C LEU A 202 -1.06 19.66 -17.55
N TRP A 203 -2.01 18.75 -17.36
CA TRP A 203 -3.03 18.48 -18.36
C TRP A 203 -4.13 19.54 -18.38
N SER A 204 -4.53 20.08 -17.23
CA SER A 204 -5.53 21.17 -17.16
C SER A 204 -5.10 22.43 -17.92
N LYS A 205 -3.80 22.63 -18.12
CA LYS A 205 -3.26 23.73 -18.94
C LYS A 205 -3.20 23.41 -20.44
N LYS A 206 -3.19 22.12 -20.81
CA LYS A 206 -2.96 21.66 -22.19
C LYS A 206 -4.25 21.34 -22.95
N ILE A 207 -5.32 21.01 -22.25
CA ILE A 207 -6.58 20.57 -22.86
C ILE A 207 -7.77 21.35 -22.31
N GLY A 208 -8.86 21.39 -23.09
CA GLY A 208 -10.12 22.01 -22.66
C GLY A 208 -11.09 21.06 -21.94
N LYS A 209 -10.74 19.77 -21.84
CA LYS A 209 -11.55 18.75 -21.13
C LYS A 209 -11.35 18.84 -19.62
N ARG A 210 -12.35 18.42 -18.84
CA ARG A 210 -12.20 18.33 -17.38
C ARG A 210 -11.19 17.23 -17.05
N VAL A 211 -10.15 17.57 -16.28
CA VAL A 211 -9.20 16.58 -15.76
C VAL A 211 -9.70 16.05 -14.42
N VAL A 212 -9.75 14.71 -14.27
CA VAL A 212 -10.25 14.01 -13.09
C VAL A 212 -9.11 13.19 -12.48
N PRO A 213 -8.52 13.63 -11.36
CA PRO A 213 -7.50 12.86 -10.64
C PRO A 213 -8.13 11.70 -9.85
N VAL A 214 -7.52 10.53 -9.95
CA VAL A 214 -8.01 9.30 -9.30
C VAL A 214 -6.83 8.56 -8.69
N LEU A 215 -6.97 8.11 -7.45
CA LEU A 215 -6.10 7.09 -6.87
C LEU A 215 -6.79 5.73 -7.03
N MET A 216 -6.11 4.75 -7.59
CA MET A 216 -6.54 3.36 -7.61
C MET A 216 -5.66 2.53 -6.69
N THR A 217 -6.26 1.71 -5.84
CA THR A 217 -5.52 0.64 -5.14
C THR A 217 -6.09 -0.72 -5.51
N TYR A 218 -5.23 -1.67 -5.88
CA TYR A 218 -5.58 -3.07 -6.03
C TYR A 218 -4.95 -3.88 -4.89
N SER A 219 -5.77 -4.47 -4.02
CA SER A 219 -5.28 -5.17 -2.84
C SER A 219 -6.32 -6.17 -2.36
N ASN A 220 -5.87 -7.38 -2.01
CA ASN A 220 -6.75 -8.47 -1.59
C ASN A 220 -7.91 -8.69 -2.60
N ASP A 221 -7.57 -8.70 -3.89
CA ASP A 221 -8.47 -8.90 -5.03
C ASP A 221 -9.60 -7.85 -5.18
N ILE A 222 -9.47 -6.69 -4.52
CA ILE A 222 -10.40 -5.55 -4.61
C ILE A 222 -9.73 -4.40 -5.33
N PHE A 223 -10.40 -3.85 -6.35
CA PHE A 223 -10.08 -2.56 -6.95
C PHE A 223 -10.83 -1.45 -6.22
N SER A 224 -10.11 -0.58 -5.51
CA SER A 224 -10.68 0.62 -4.89
C SER A 224 -10.26 1.86 -5.67
N PHE A 225 -11.24 2.66 -6.10
CA PHE A 225 -11.04 3.94 -6.77
C PHE A 225 -11.47 5.07 -5.87
N PHE A 226 -10.60 6.05 -5.71
CA PHE A 226 -10.84 7.29 -4.97
C PHE A 226 -10.78 8.45 -5.94
N ILE A 227 -11.94 9.01 -6.26
CA ILE A 227 -12.08 10.11 -7.21
C ILE A 227 -11.94 11.42 -6.45
N TYR A 228 -10.96 12.24 -6.85
CA TYR A 228 -10.68 13.52 -6.21
C TYR A 228 -11.02 14.69 -7.11
N GLU A 229 -11.16 15.87 -6.51
CA GLU A 229 -11.10 17.15 -7.20
C GLU A 229 -10.25 18.16 -6.43
N PHE A 230 -9.62 19.08 -7.16
CA PHE A 230 -8.97 20.25 -6.59
C PHE A 230 -9.95 21.43 -6.71
N VAL A 231 -10.56 21.83 -5.59
CA VAL A 231 -11.58 22.89 -5.56
C VAL A 231 -11.00 24.23 -6.03
N ASP A 232 -9.73 24.48 -5.70
CA ASP A 232 -8.95 25.60 -6.22
C ASP A 232 -7.66 25.06 -6.85
N ILE A 233 -7.54 25.19 -8.17
CA ILE A 233 -6.36 24.75 -8.91
C ILE A 233 -5.07 25.39 -8.41
N LEU A 234 -5.10 26.55 -7.76
CA LEU A 234 -3.95 27.25 -7.22
C LEU A 234 -3.66 26.92 -5.75
N ASP A 235 -4.52 26.18 -5.05
CA ASP A 235 -4.28 25.69 -3.68
C ASP A 235 -3.98 24.18 -3.72
N TYR A 236 -2.74 23.83 -3.40
CA TYR A 236 -2.25 22.45 -3.34
C TYR A 236 -3.07 21.59 -2.35
N ASN A 237 -3.58 22.21 -1.28
CA ASN A 237 -4.34 21.53 -0.24
C ASN A 237 -5.86 21.59 -0.46
N SER A 238 -6.33 22.04 -1.62
CA SER A 238 -7.76 22.06 -1.99
C SER A 238 -8.28 20.70 -2.49
N ILE A 239 -7.45 19.66 -2.45
CA ILE A 239 -7.85 18.30 -2.81
C ILE A 239 -8.97 17.80 -1.90
N THR A 240 -10.04 17.30 -2.50
CA THR A 240 -11.20 16.75 -1.79
C THR A 240 -11.63 15.44 -2.44
N LEU A 241 -11.99 14.45 -1.61
CA LEU A 241 -12.55 13.18 -2.09
C LEU A 241 -14.00 13.41 -2.48
N VAL A 242 -14.33 13.15 -3.75
CA VAL A 242 -15.68 13.30 -4.32
C VAL A 242 -16.46 12.00 -4.16
N GLU A 243 -15.84 10.89 -4.54
CA GLU A 243 -16.50 9.58 -4.59
C GLU A 243 -15.50 8.46 -4.36
N ASN A 244 -15.99 7.34 -3.83
CA ASN A 244 -15.25 6.09 -3.70
C ASN A 244 -16.09 4.97 -4.33
N LYS A 245 -15.47 4.13 -5.17
CA LYS A 245 -16.08 2.90 -5.71
C LYS A 245 -15.13 1.71 -5.53
N ASN A 246 -15.69 0.60 -5.07
CA ASN A 246 -14.97 -0.67 -4.96
C ASN A 246 -15.53 -1.67 -5.97
N TYR A 247 -14.65 -2.40 -6.65
CA TYR A 247 -15.00 -3.47 -7.57
C TYR A 247 -14.29 -4.75 -7.16
N VAL A 248 -15.00 -5.87 -7.28
CA VAL A 248 -14.45 -7.21 -7.09
C VAL A 248 -14.78 -8.04 -8.32
N ILE A 249 -13.81 -8.75 -8.86
CA ILE A 249 -14.08 -9.68 -9.96
C ILE A 249 -14.83 -10.88 -9.35
N ALA A 250 -16.07 -11.06 -9.78
CA ALA A 250 -16.98 -12.05 -9.26
C ALA A 250 -16.32 -13.43 -9.29
N SER A 251 -16.25 -14.04 -8.12
CA SER A 251 -15.63 -15.34 -7.89
C SER A 251 -16.51 -16.14 -6.94
N ASP A 252 -16.29 -17.45 -6.90
CA ASP A 252 -17.04 -18.32 -6.02
C ASP A 252 -16.83 -17.88 -4.56
N LYS A 253 -17.94 -17.80 -3.83
CA LYS A 253 -17.96 -17.47 -2.41
C LYS A 253 -17.38 -18.62 -1.58
N ILE A 254 -16.76 -18.30 -0.45
CA ILE A 254 -16.33 -19.30 0.54
C ILE A 254 -17.47 -19.48 1.52
N GLU A 255 -18.04 -20.68 1.55
CA GLU A 255 -19.08 -21.05 2.49
C GLU A 255 -18.48 -21.68 3.73
N ILE A 256 -19.23 -21.67 4.84
CA ILE A 256 -18.80 -22.34 6.08
C ILE A 256 -18.54 -23.85 5.85
N SER A 257 -19.29 -24.47 4.94
CA SER A 257 -19.15 -25.88 4.56
C SER A 257 -17.78 -26.18 3.94
N ASP A 258 -17.22 -25.26 3.15
CA ASP A 258 -15.87 -25.39 2.59
C ASP A 258 -14.83 -25.44 3.71
N ILE A 259 -15.00 -24.63 4.75
CA ILE A 259 -14.10 -24.56 5.90
C ILE A 259 -14.20 -25.79 6.79
N GLU A 260 -15.40 -26.31 7.02
CA GLU A 260 -15.61 -27.57 7.75
C GLU A 260 -14.92 -28.76 7.05
N LEU A 261 -15.08 -28.85 5.72
CA LEU A 261 -14.40 -29.86 4.90
C LEU A 261 -12.88 -29.71 4.95
N LEU A 262 -12.39 -28.46 4.91
CA LEU A 262 -10.96 -28.16 5.02
C LEU A 262 -10.40 -28.60 6.39
N LEU A 263 -11.06 -28.21 7.48
CA LEU A 263 -10.67 -28.57 8.85
C LEU A 263 -10.59 -30.08 9.08
N ALA A 264 -11.47 -30.86 8.45
CA ALA A 264 -11.46 -32.32 8.55
C ALA A 264 -10.24 -32.96 7.88
N GLN A 265 -9.59 -32.27 6.94
CA GLN A 265 -8.47 -32.78 6.14
C GLN A 265 -7.11 -32.25 6.61
N ILE A 266 -7.09 -31.10 7.30
CA ILE A 266 -5.85 -30.48 7.78
C ILE A 266 -5.08 -31.42 8.70
N LYS A 267 -3.79 -31.55 8.42
CA LYS A 267 -2.82 -32.20 9.30
C LYS A 267 -2.06 -31.13 10.06
N ILE A 268 -2.08 -31.23 11.39
CA ILE A 268 -1.31 -30.31 12.23
C ILE A 268 0.18 -30.54 12.03
N ILE A 269 0.91 -29.47 11.73
CA ILE A 269 2.36 -29.48 11.57
C ILE A 269 3.05 -28.92 12.83
N PRO A 270 4.27 -29.36 13.15
CA PRO A 270 5.03 -28.75 14.23
C PRO A 270 5.41 -27.32 13.88
N GLU A 271 5.51 -26.48 14.90
CA GLU A 271 5.94 -25.09 14.73
C GLU A 271 7.35 -25.01 14.13
N PRO A 272 7.60 -24.13 13.14
CA PRO A 272 8.85 -24.10 12.42
C PRO A 272 10.03 -23.72 13.34
N PRO A 273 11.14 -24.47 13.31
CA PRO A 273 12.27 -24.21 14.18
C PRO A 273 12.94 -22.88 13.80
N ASN A 274 13.36 -22.11 14.81
CA ASN A 274 14.10 -20.84 14.65
C ASN A 274 13.34 -19.72 13.93
N ILE A 275 12.03 -19.87 13.73
CA ILE A 275 11.16 -18.78 13.26
C ILE A 275 10.31 -18.34 14.45
N PRO A 276 10.27 -17.04 14.79
CA PRO A 276 9.41 -16.58 15.87
C PRO A 276 7.95 -16.78 15.47
N PHE A 277 7.11 -17.21 16.42
CA PHE A 277 5.65 -17.19 16.25
C PHE A 277 5.20 -15.82 15.71
N PRO A 278 4.14 -15.69 14.89
CA PRO A 278 3.78 -14.43 14.25
C PRO A 278 3.47 -13.26 15.21
N GLN A 279 3.75 -12.02 14.78
CA GLN A 279 3.35 -10.77 15.48
C GLN A 279 2.67 -9.78 14.53
N ALA A 280 2.22 -10.27 13.38
CA ALA A 280 1.71 -9.50 12.26
C ALA A 280 0.18 -9.54 12.27
N ASN A 281 -0.47 -8.62 12.98
CA ASN A 281 -1.92 -8.73 13.24
C ASN A 281 -2.80 -8.61 11.99
N LYS A 282 -2.51 -7.69 11.05
CA LYS A 282 -3.33 -7.50 9.85
C LYS A 282 -2.89 -8.49 8.78
N PHE A 283 -3.63 -9.57 8.52
CA PHE A 283 -3.23 -10.60 7.56
C PHE A 283 -3.20 -10.07 6.12
N GLU A 284 -4.05 -9.09 5.82
CA GLU A 284 -4.12 -8.40 4.52
C GLU A 284 -2.80 -7.74 4.13
N ARG A 285 -2.03 -7.24 5.13
CA ARG A 285 -0.69 -6.68 4.90
C ARG A 285 0.34 -7.77 4.55
N LEU A 286 0.13 -9.02 4.99
CA LEU A 286 0.95 -10.15 4.56
C LEU A 286 0.64 -10.52 3.12
N ILE A 287 -0.63 -10.51 2.73
CA ILE A 287 -1.06 -10.70 1.34
C ILE A 287 -0.46 -9.62 0.45
N ASP A 288 -0.56 -8.34 0.84
CA ASP A 288 0.06 -7.23 0.10
C ASP A 288 1.60 -7.41 -0.05
N LEU A 289 2.29 -7.87 0.99
CA LEU A 289 3.73 -8.18 0.91
C LEU A 289 4.01 -9.33 -0.07
N ILE A 290 3.19 -10.38 -0.07
CA ILE A 290 3.35 -11.50 -1.01
C ILE A 290 3.09 -11.03 -2.44
N SER A 291 2.05 -10.23 -2.66
CA SER A 291 1.75 -9.63 -3.97
C SER A 291 2.93 -8.82 -4.51
N LEU A 292 3.63 -8.08 -3.65
CA LEU A 292 4.84 -7.35 -4.04
C LEU A 292 5.99 -8.30 -4.43
N LEU A 293 6.18 -9.38 -3.66
CA LEU A 293 7.22 -10.38 -3.92
C LEU A 293 6.91 -11.30 -5.12
N LEU A 294 5.68 -11.26 -5.67
CA LEU A 294 5.37 -11.90 -6.96
C LEU A 294 6.09 -11.21 -8.11
N GLU A 295 6.27 -9.88 -8.01
CA GLU A 295 6.90 -9.08 -9.06
C GLU A 295 8.43 -9.20 -9.00
N ASN A 296 9.01 -9.01 -7.81
CA ASN A 296 10.47 -8.97 -7.63
C ASN A 296 10.89 -9.56 -6.27
N ASP A 297 12.08 -10.17 -6.23
CA ASP A 297 12.73 -10.50 -4.96
C ASP A 297 13.27 -9.23 -4.31
N LEU A 298 12.98 -9.01 -3.02
CA LEU A 298 13.28 -7.75 -2.34
C LEU A 298 14.10 -7.94 -1.07
N THR A 299 14.97 -6.99 -0.78
CA THR A 299 15.65 -6.84 0.50
C THR A 299 14.73 -6.20 1.54
N ALA A 300 15.09 -6.31 2.83
CA ALA A 300 14.36 -5.62 3.90
C ALA A 300 14.32 -4.09 3.71
N ASP A 301 15.42 -3.51 3.21
CA ASP A 301 15.51 -2.08 2.93
C ASP A 301 14.50 -1.71 1.83
N GLU A 302 14.47 -2.45 0.71
CA GLU A 302 13.55 -2.20 -0.39
C GLU A 302 12.07 -2.38 0.01
N ILE A 303 11.76 -3.37 0.86
CA ILE A 303 10.39 -3.53 1.38
C ILE A 303 10.00 -2.31 2.23
N THR A 304 10.91 -1.81 3.07
CA THR A 304 10.65 -0.65 3.95
C THR A 304 10.59 0.66 3.16
N GLU A 305 11.36 0.79 2.08
CA GLU A 305 11.40 1.98 1.23
C GLU A 305 10.24 2.04 0.22
N ASN A 306 9.79 0.89 -0.31
CA ASN A 306 8.76 0.84 -1.37
C ASN A 306 7.35 0.62 -0.85
N TYR A 307 7.20 0.16 0.39
CA TYR A 307 5.92 -0.11 1.01
C TYR A 307 5.73 0.78 2.24
N GLN A 308 4.49 0.94 2.66
CA GLN A 308 4.14 1.66 3.88
C GLN A 308 4.41 0.82 5.14
N PHE A 309 5.60 0.22 5.23
CA PHE A 309 6.09 -0.47 6.43
C PHE A 309 7.18 0.35 7.10
N ASP A 310 7.16 0.38 8.43
CA ASP A 310 8.36 0.69 9.20
C ASP A 310 9.30 -0.54 9.28
N GLU A 311 10.56 -0.34 9.68
CA GLU A 311 11.56 -1.42 9.79
C GLU A 311 11.06 -2.62 10.62
N ARG A 312 10.26 -2.34 11.66
CA ARG A 312 9.74 -3.35 12.58
C ARG A 312 8.59 -4.13 11.93
N GLN A 313 7.71 -3.47 11.21
CA GLN A 313 6.65 -4.09 10.41
C GLN A 313 7.25 -4.97 9.33
N THR A 314 8.27 -4.51 8.61
CA THR A 314 9.01 -5.32 7.62
C THR A 314 9.50 -6.63 8.27
N TYR A 315 10.11 -6.56 9.46
CA TYR A 315 10.55 -7.76 10.17
C TYR A 315 9.38 -8.68 10.56
N TYR A 316 8.28 -8.14 11.09
CA TYR A 316 7.13 -8.93 11.51
C TYR A 316 6.43 -9.64 10.35
N TYR A 317 6.21 -8.94 9.25
CA TYR A 317 5.51 -9.49 8.08
C TYR A 317 6.36 -10.47 7.29
N THR A 318 7.65 -10.20 7.11
CA THR A 318 8.55 -11.19 6.49
C THR A 318 8.72 -12.44 7.35
N SER A 319 8.76 -12.30 8.69
CA SER A 319 8.79 -13.44 9.59
C SER A 319 7.50 -14.25 9.58
N ALA A 320 6.34 -13.59 9.48
CA ALA A 320 5.04 -14.26 9.37
C ALA A 320 4.90 -15.03 8.05
N GLY A 321 5.33 -14.46 6.92
CA GLY A 321 5.33 -15.17 5.64
C GLY A 321 6.29 -16.36 5.63
N LYS A 322 7.45 -16.27 6.31
CA LYS A 322 8.33 -17.43 6.51
C LYS A 322 7.72 -18.50 7.42
N TYR A 323 7.01 -18.08 8.47
CA TYR A 323 6.34 -18.98 9.40
C TYR A 323 5.29 -19.84 8.70
N LEU A 324 4.56 -19.28 7.74
CA LEU A 324 3.59 -19.99 6.90
C LEU A 324 4.20 -20.69 5.67
N GLU A 325 5.53 -20.72 5.56
CA GLU A 325 6.27 -21.29 4.43
C GLU A 325 5.93 -20.65 3.06
N LEU A 326 5.43 -19.41 3.06
CA LEU A 326 5.11 -18.65 1.85
C LEU A 326 6.31 -17.83 1.34
N ILE A 327 7.20 -17.44 2.25
CA ILE A 327 8.39 -16.65 1.97
C ILE A 327 9.63 -17.41 2.41
N THR A 328 10.71 -17.34 1.62
CA THR A 328 12.05 -17.76 2.02
C THR A 328 13.01 -16.58 1.98
N LYS A 329 14.16 -16.71 2.66
CA LYS A 329 15.21 -15.70 2.66
C LYS A 329 16.48 -16.29 2.09
N GLN A 330 16.97 -15.74 0.99
CA GLN A 330 18.21 -16.13 0.33
C GLN A 330 19.24 -15.01 0.50
N GLY A 331 20.19 -15.19 1.43
CA GLY A 331 21.13 -14.13 1.80
C GLY A 331 20.40 -12.91 2.39
N LYS A 332 20.34 -11.81 1.63
CA LYS A 332 19.67 -10.56 2.03
C LYS A 332 18.28 -10.37 1.43
N THR A 333 17.90 -11.16 0.44
CA THR A 333 16.64 -11.03 -0.29
C THR A 333 15.59 -12.00 0.24
N PHE A 334 14.34 -11.57 0.21
CA PHE A 334 13.15 -12.38 0.46
C PHE A 334 12.54 -12.75 -0.89
N THR A 335 12.15 -14.02 -1.02
CA THR A 335 11.61 -14.60 -2.26
C THR A 335 10.39 -15.44 -1.92
N LEU A 336 9.44 -15.56 -2.84
CA LEU A 336 8.31 -16.48 -2.65
C LEU A 336 8.73 -17.94 -2.85
N THR A 337 8.08 -18.85 -2.12
CA THR A 337 8.17 -20.29 -2.40
C THR A 337 7.37 -20.64 -3.66
N ASN A 338 7.67 -21.78 -4.28
CA ASN A 338 6.86 -22.28 -5.40
C ASN A 338 5.40 -22.46 -4.99
N GLN A 339 5.17 -22.97 -3.77
CA GLN A 339 3.82 -23.11 -3.22
C GLN A 339 3.10 -21.77 -3.12
N ALA A 340 3.76 -20.70 -2.65
CA ALA A 340 3.15 -19.37 -2.61
C ALA A 340 2.80 -18.85 -4.00
N LYS A 341 3.69 -19.02 -4.99
CA LYS A 341 3.39 -18.65 -6.39
C LYS A 341 2.17 -19.43 -6.91
N ASP A 342 2.12 -20.74 -6.67
CA ASP A 342 0.99 -21.58 -7.08
C ASP A 342 -0.33 -21.20 -6.40
N ILE A 343 -0.30 -20.79 -5.11
CA ILE A 343 -1.48 -20.28 -4.38
C ILE A 343 -1.98 -18.98 -5.00
N PHE A 344 -1.09 -18.03 -5.28
CA PHE A 344 -1.47 -16.70 -5.71
C PHE A 344 -1.91 -16.63 -7.19
N CYS A 345 -1.59 -17.64 -8.00
CA CYS A 345 -2.14 -17.82 -9.34
C CYS A 345 -3.52 -18.53 -9.36
N GLN A 346 -4.14 -18.81 -8.21
CA GLN A 346 -5.49 -19.38 -8.17
C GLN A 346 -6.56 -18.29 -8.14
N GLY A 347 -7.77 -18.62 -8.60
CA GLY A 347 -8.95 -17.79 -8.36
C GLY A 347 -9.23 -17.62 -6.86
N TYR A 348 -9.96 -16.56 -6.52
CA TYR A 348 -10.23 -16.11 -5.14
C TYR A 348 -10.54 -17.27 -4.18
N LYS A 349 -11.62 -18.04 -4.40
CA LYS A 349 -12.04 -19.12 -3.48
C LYS A 349 -10.88 -20.06 -3.12
N LEU A 350 -10.21 -20.60 -4.13
CA LEU A 350 -9.13 -21.57 -3.92
C LEU A 350 -7.87 -20.93 -3.33
N LYS A 351 -7.55 -19.69 -3.70
CA LYS A 351 -6.45 -18.91 -3.13
C LYS A 351 -6.63 -18.74 -1.63
N TYR A 352 -7.78 -18.22 -1.20
CA TYR A 352 -8.04 -17.96 0.21
C TYR A 352 -8.24 -19.24 1.02
N LEU A 353 -8.87 -20.29 0.47
CA LEU A 353 -8.93 -21.59 1.15
C LEU A 353 -7.54 -22.16 1.44
N LYS A 354 -6.59 -22.08 0.49
CA LYS A 354 -5.20 -22.50 0.72
C LYS A 354 -4.45 -21.61 1.72
N LEU A 355 -4.73 -20.30 1.74
CA LEU A 355 -4.16 -19.42 2.76
C LEU A 355 -4.71 -19.72 4.17
N ILE A 356 -6.01 -19.99 4.26
CA ILE A 356 -6.68 -20.44 5.50
C ILE A 356 -6.08 -21.78 5.95
N GLU A 357 -5.89 -22.73 5.02
CA GLU A 357 -5.21 -24.00 5.29
C GLU A 357 -3.84 -23.77 5.92
N LYS A 358 -3.00 -22.92 5.30
CA LYS A 358 -1.68 -22.57 5.83
C LYS A 358 -1.72 -22.02 7.25
N ILE A 359 -2.71 -21.21 7.59
CA ILE A 359 -2.87 -20.71 8.97
C ILE A 359 -3.26 -21.86 9.91
N LEU A 360 -4.24 -22.67 9.50
CA LEU A 360 -4.87 -23.69 10.33
C LEU A 360 -4.08 -25.01 10.41
N GLU A 361 -3.03 -25.19 9.61
CA GLU A 361 -2.00 -26.23 9.79
C GLU A 361 -1.27 -26.09 11.14
N HIS A 362 -1.23 -24.88 11.72
CA HIS A 362 -0.59 -24.62 13.01
C HIS A 362 -1.57 -24.81 14.19
N GLU A 363 -1.12 -25.56 15.20
CA GLU A 363 -1.94 -26.08 16.29
C GLU A 363 -2.77 -25.01 17.01
N VAL A 364 -2.14 -23.90 17.42
CA VAL A 364 -2.81 -22.82 18.18
C VAL A 364 -3.92 -22.17 17.36
N PHE A 365 -3.67 -21.92 16.07
CA PHE A 365 -4.64 -21.31 15.18
C PHE A 365 -5.79 -22.27 14.90
N ASN A 366 -5.50 -23.56 14.69
CA ASN A 366 -6.51 -24.60 14.52
C ASN A 366 -7.45 -24.70 15.72
N GLN A 367 -6.89 -24.79 16.93
CA GLN A 367 -7.64 -24.88 18.19
C GLN A 367 -8.47 -23.60 18.42
N ALA A 368 -7.87 -22.42 18.20
CA ALA A 368 -8.58 -21.16 18.34
C ALA A 368 -9.75 -21.04 17.34
N PHE A 369 -9.57 -21.49 16.10
CA PHE A 369 -10.63 -21.47 15.11
C PHE A 369 -11.76 -22.47 15.44
N LYS A 370 -11.43 -23.69 15.85
CA LYS A 370 -12.42 -24.68 16.33
C LYS A 370 -13.24 -24.15 17.51
N LEU A 371 -12.56 -23.57 18.51
CA LEU A 371 -13.24 -22.91 19.62
C LEU A 371 -14.16 -21.78 19.13
N SER A 372 -13.75 -21.03 18.09
CA SER A 372 -14.56 -19.95 17.53
C SER A 372 -15.86 -20.46 16.89
N LEU A 373 -15.82 -21.62 16.23
CA LEU A 373 -17.00 -22.28 15.67
C LEU A 373 -17.95 -22.73 16.79
N GLU A 374 -17.42 -23.35 17.84
CA GLU A 374 -18.19 -23.84 18.99
C GLU A 374 -18.93 -22.72 19.73
N ILE A 375 -18.28 -21.57 19.93
CA ILE A 375 -18.87 -20.44 20.65
C ILE A 375 -19.56 -19.41 19.73
N SER A 376 -19.51 -19.64 18.41
CA SER A 376 -19.99 -18.72 17.36
C SER A 376 -19.48 -17.28 17.48
N HIS A 377 -18.32 -17.09 18.09
CA HIS A 377 -17.67 -15.79 18.33
C HIS A 377 -16.16 -15.97 18.29
N ILE A 378 -15.43 -14.91 17.97
CA ILE A 378 -13.96 -14.94 18.00
C ILE A 378 -13.48 -15.06 19.46
N PRO A 379 -12.63 -16.05 19.80
CA PRO A 379 -12.15 -16.23 21.15
C PRO A 379 -11.44 -15.00 21.70
N SER A 380 -11.62 -14.76 23.00
CA SER A 380 -10.96 -13.66 23.69
C SER A 380 -9.44 -13.87 23.76
N LYS A 381 -8.68 -12.77 23.90
CA LYS A 381 -7.21 -12.84 24.07
C LYS A 381 -6.79 -13.72 25.26
N LYS A 382 -7.61 -13.78 26.31
CA LYS A 382 -7.39 -14.64 27.49
C LYS A 382 -7.52 -16.11 27.12
N GLN A 383 -8.60 -16.51 26.43
CA GLN A 383 -8.78 -17.89 25.97
C GLN A 383 -7.64 -18.32 25.05
N ILE A 384 -7.25 -17.47 24.10
CA ILE A 384 -6.15 -17.76 23.17
C ILE A 384 -4.80 -17.86 23.91
N SER A 385 -4.59 -17.04 24.94
CA SER A 385 -3.38 -17.09 25.76
C SER A 385 -3.28 -18.38 26.58
N LEU A 386 -4.41 -18.98 26.96
CA LEU A 386 -4.45 -20.32 27.57
C LEU A 386 -4.04 -21.39 26.56
N LEU A 387 -4.62 -21.38 25.35
CA LEU A 387 -4.21 -22.29 24.27
C LEU A 387 -2.70 -22.19 23.98
N LEU A 388 -2.17 -20.97 23.90
CA LEU A 388 -0.72 -20.75 23.72
C LEU A 388 0.13 -21.35 24.85
N SER A 389 -0.37 -21.38 26.09
CA SER A 389 0.35 -21.94 27.23
C SER A 389 0.37 -23.46 27.28
N GLU A 390 -0.59 -24.10 26.62
CA GLU A 390 -0.70 -25.56 26.51
C GLU A 390 0.23 -26.11 25.42
N THR A 391 0.73 -25.25 24.53
CA THR A 391 1.72 -25.62 23.50
C THR A 391 3.16 -25.55 24.00
N ASN A 392 4.06 -26.28 23.34
CA ASN A 392 5.50 -26.30 23.65
C ASN A 392 6.27 -25.02 23.24
N LEU A 393 5.58 -23.89 23.06
CA LEU A 393 6.19 -22.61 22.70
C LEU A 393 6.95 -22.01 23.90
N LYS A 394 8.27 -21.91 23.79
CA LYS A 394 9.13 -21.26 24.80
C LYS A 394 9.01 -19.73 24.76
N ILE A 395 7.86 -19.20 25.18
CA ILE A 395 7.56 -17.75 25.18
C ILE A 395 7.13 -17.24 26.57
N GLY A 396 7.68 -16.10 26.98
CA GLY A 396 7.32 -15.43 28.24
C GLY A 396 5.93 -14.77 28.21
N ASP A 397 5.35 -14.47 29.37
CA ASP A 397 3.94 -14.08 29.52
C ASP A 397 3.54 -12.83 28.72
N LYS A 398 4.31 -11.73 28.79
CA LYS A 398 4.06 -10.51 27.99
C LYS A 398 4.13 -10.78 26.48
N THR A 399 4.95 -11.73 26.07
CA THR A 399 5.06 -12.15 24.67
C THR A 399 3.82 -12.93 24.26
N ARG A 400 3.25 -13.77 25.15
CA ARG A 400 2.00 -14.53 24.88
C ARG A 400 0.83 -13.61 24.57
N GLU A 401 0.59 -12.58 25.36
CA GLU A 401 -0.52 -11.64 25.10
C GLU A 401 -0.42 -10.97 23.72
N ARG A 402 0.81 -10.59 23.33
CA ARG A 402 1.07 -10.05 21.99
C ARG A 402 0.79 -11.07 20.90
N ARG A 403 1.24 -12.32 21.06
CA ARG A 403 0.98 -13.42 20.10
C ARG A 403 -0.51 -13.76 20.01
N ALA A 404 -1.21 -13.77 21.14
CA ALA A 404 -2.64 -14.01 21.20
C ALA A 404 -3.44 -12.96 20.41
N SER A 405 -2.95 -11.71 20.36
CA SER A 405 -3.54 -10.69 19.50
C SER A 405 -3.44 -11.05 18.01
N THR A 406 -2.32 -11.63 17.57
CA THR A 406 -2.13 -12.05 16.18
C THR A 406 -3.05 -13.23 15.84
N VAL A 407 -3.11 -14.25 16.70
CA VAL A 407 -4.04 -15.38 16.53
C VAL A 407 -5.47 -14.87 16.41
N LYS A 408 -5.91 -14.01 17.35
CA LYS A 408 -7.25 -13.42 17.30
C LYS A 408 -7.53 -12.73 15.97
N SER A 409 -6.60 -11.89 15.50
CA SER A 409 -6.77 -11.13 14.27
C SER A 409 -6.76 -11.99 13.02
N TRP A 410 -6.00 -13.10 13.00
CA TRP A 410 -6.03 -14.03 11.87
C TRP A 410 -7.31 -14.85 11.86
N ILE A 411 -7.83 -15.26 13.03
CA ILE A 411 -9.15 -15.90 13.13
C ILE A 411 -10.27 -14.95 12.66
N ASP A 412 -10.22 -13.68 13.07
CA ASP A 412 -11.12 -12.62 12.58
C ASP A 412 -11.05 -12.49 11.06
N TRP A 413 -9.84 -12.48 10.50
CA TRP A 413 -9.63 -12.45 9.05
C TRP A 413 -10.23 -13.67 8.34
N ILE A 414 -10.09 -14.88 8.88
CA ILE A 414 -10.71 -16.09 8.32
C ILE A 414 -12.23 -15.93 8.26
N TRP A 415 -12.86 -15.46 9.35
CA TRP A 415 -14.30 -15.22 9.40
C TRP A 415 -14.77 -14.18 8.39
N LEU A 416 -13.97 -13.15 8.12
CA LEU A 416 -14.27 -12.14 7.09
C LEU A 416 -14.25 -12.70 5.65
N GLN A 417 -13.66 -13.88 5.43
CA GLN A 417 -13.67 -14.53 4.11
C GLN A 417 -14.91 -15.39 3.87
N ILE A 418 -15.64 -15.74 4.93
CA ILE A 418 -16.78 -16.65 4.89
C ILE A 418 -18.06 -15.83 4.70
N ASP A 419 -18.87 -16.21 3.72
CA ASP A 419 -20.16 -15.57 3.42
C ASP A 419 -21.33 -16.07 4.30
#